data_AF-A0A3D2XEF6-F1
#
_entry.id   AF-A0A3D2XEF6-F1
#
_cell.length_a   1.000
_cell.length_b   1.000
_cell.length_c   1.000
_cell.angle_alpha   90.00
_cell.angle_beta   90.00
_cell.angle_gamma   90.00
#
_symmetry.space_group_name_H-M   'P 1'
#
loop_
_entity.id
_entity.type
_entity.pdbx_description
1 polymer ?
#
loop_
_entity_poly.entity_id
_entity_poly.type
_entity_poly.pdbx_seq_one_letter_code
_entity_poly.pdbx_strand_id
1 'polypeptide(L)'
;MVDLSQFNPNAVGNPNNNIFGLPFTEDDARLVILPVPWEVTVSYGAGTSRAAEHILKASIQVDLFDADVPNGWKEGFYLRETNKKILLKSDYLRKEAELYIDYISKGDEVEKNKFMCKSLKEINEGGIFL
;
A
#
# COMPACT_ATOMS: atom_id res chain seq x y z
N MET A 1 -10.51 13.81 20.16
CA MET A 1 -10.92 12.61 20.91
C MET A 1 -12.30 12.22 20.42
N VAL A 2 -12.37 11.14 19.66
CA VAL A 2 -13.61 10.61 19.09
C VAL A 2 -14.56 10.19 20.21
N ASP A 3 -15.84 10.56 20.10
CA ASP A 3 -16.89 10.05 21.00
C ASP A 3 -17.27 8.62 20.58
N LEU A 4 -16.90 7.65 21.42
CA LEU A 4 -17.18 6.22 21.21
C LEU A 4 -18.40 5.73 22.02
N SER A 5 -19.13 6.62 22.69
CA SER A 5 -20.24 6.23 23.60
C SER A 5 -21.36 5.44 22.90
N GLN A 6 -21.56 5.68 21.60
CA GLN A 6 -22.55 5.00 20.76
C GLN A 6 -21.95 3.93 19.83
N PHE A 7 -20.62 3.72 19.88
CA PHE A 7 -19.97 2.75 19.01
C PHE A 7 -20.15 1.33 19.54
N ASN A 8 -20.76 0.45 18.74
CA ASN A 8 -20.91 -0.96 19.06
C ASN A 8 -19.83 -1.78 18.33
N PRO A 9 -18.78 -2.27 19.01
CA PRO A 9 -17.70 -3.03 18.37
C PRO A 9 -18.13 -4.43 17.88
N ASN A 10 -19.28 -4.93 18.35
CA ASN A 10 -19.84 -6.21 17.92
C ASN A 10 -20.81 -6.07 16.74
N ALA A 11 -21.05 -4.85 16.25
CA ALA A 11 -21.87 -4.60 15.08
C ALA A 11 -21.08 -4.88 13.79
N VAL A 12 -21.81 -4.98 12.67
CA VAL A 12 -21.18 -5.05 11.35
C VAL A 12 -20.36 -3.78 11.09
N GLY A 13 -19.12 -3.94 10.61
CA GLY A 13 -18.22 -2.83 10.31
C GLY A 13 -18.83 -1.84 9.29
N ASN A 14 -18.76 -0.55 9.59
CA ASN A 14 -19.29 0.49 8.71
C ASN A 14 -18.33 0.73 7.53
N PRO A 15 -18.75 0.53 6.27
CA PRO A 15 -17.89 0.70 5.09
C PRO A 15 -17.51 2.16 4.80
N ASN A 16 -18.19 3.14 5.41
CA ASN A 16 -17.85 4.55 5.27
C ASN A 16 -16.78 5.02 6.27
N ASN A 17 -16.38 4.14 7.21
CA ASN A 17 -15.32 4.40 8.17
C ASN A 17 -13.95 3.98 7.60
N ASN A 18 -12.88 4.23 8.38
CA ASN A 18 -11.52 3.86 7.99
C ASN A 18 -11.24 2.36 8.29
N ILE A 19 -9.97 1.99 8.44
CA ILE A 19 -9.52 0.62 8.69
C ILE A 19 -10.24 0.01 9.90
N PHE A 20 -10.59 -1.27 9.77
CA PHE A 20 -11.41 -2.03 10.74
C PHE A 20 -12.83 -1.47 10.96
N GLY A 21 -13.30 -0.57 10.10
CA GLY A 21 -14.60 0.10 10.27
C GLY A 21 -14.63 1.08 11.44
N LEU A 22 -13.46 1.52 11.93
CA LEU A 22 -13.37 2.41 13.08
C LEU A 22 -13.53 3.89 12.70
N PRO A 23 -14.23 4.70 13.52
CA PRO A 23 -14.57 6.08 13.19
C PRO A 23 -13.46 7.08 13.58
N PHE A 24 -12.19 6.74 13.35
CA PHE A 24 -11.07 7.64 13.67
C PHE A 24 -10.63 8.48 12.47
N THR A 25 -10.20 9.70 12.77
CA THR A 25 -9.44 10.56 11.86
C THR A 25 -7.93 10.34 12.04
N GLU A 26 -7.11 10.90 11.15
CA GLU A 26 -5.64 10.82 11.29
C GLU A 26 -5.15 11.45 12.60
N ASP A 27 -5.75 12.57 13.00
CA ASP A 27 -5.37 13.33 14.21
C ASP A 27 -5.78 12.63 15.52
N ASP A 28 -6.86 11.85 15.48
CA ASP A 28 -7.36 11.12 16.66
C ASP A 28 -6.68 9.76 16.86
N ALA A 29 -5.97 9.25 15.85
CA ALA A 29 -5.43 7.90 15.87
C ALA A 29 -4.06 7.82 16.54
N ARG A 30 -3.89 6.87 17.46
CA ARG A 30 -2.58 6.55 18.04
C ARG A 30 -1.64 5.88 17.03
N LEU A 31 -2.19 5.06 16.11
CA LEU A 31 -1.42 4.42 15.05
C LEU A 31 -1.88 4.89 13.67
N VAL A 32 -0.95 5.47 12.92
CA VAL A 32 -1.16 5.84 11.52
C VAL A 32 -0.39 4.87 10.62
N ILE A 33 -1.11 4.22 9.71
CA ILE A 33 -0.58 3.30 8.71
C ILE A 33 -0.39 4.09 7.41
N LEU A 34 0.87 4.19 6.97
CA LEU A 34 1.24 4.87 5.74
C LEU A 34 1.46 3.86 4.61
N PRO A 35 0.57 3.77 3.61
CA PRO A 35 0.79 2.91 2.45
C PRO A 35 1.82 3.54 1.50
N VAL A 36 2.81 2.74 1.11
CA VAL A 36 3.79 3.08 0.06
C VAL A 36 3.58 2.14 -1.12
N PRO A 37 2.82 2.54 -2.15
CA PRO A 37 2.37 1.64 -3.20
C PRO A 37 3.45 1.44 -4.28
N TRP A 38 4.54 0.77 -3.91
CA TRP A 38 5.73 0.58 -4.75
C TRP A 38 6.06 -0.89 -4.98
N GLU A 39 6.26 -1.28 -6.24
CA GLU A 39 6.60 -2.67 -6.60
C GLU A 39 7.50 -2.81 -7.83
N VAL A 40 8.24 -1.77 -8.20
CA VAL A 40 8.95 -1.70 -9.49
C VAL A 40 9.88 -2.88 -9.76
N THR A 41 10.55 -3.39 -8.73
CA THR A 41 11.62 -4.40 -8.85
C THR A 41 11.19 -5.82 -8.53
N VAL A 42 9.89 -6.10 -8.43
CA VAL A 42 9.41 -7.46 -8.20
C VAL A 42 9.74 -8.35 -9.41
N SER A 43 10.29 -9.53 -9.14
CA SER A 43 10.82 -10.43 -10.18
C SER A 43 9.88 -11.56 -10.58
N TYR A 44 8.72 -11.69 -9.91
CA TYR A 44 7.76 -12.77 -10.15
C TYR A 44 6.32 -12.23 -10.22
N GLY A 45 5.57 -12.32 -9.13
CA GLY A 45 4.20 -11.81 -9.05
C GLY A 45 4.17 -10.30 -8.77
N ALA A 46 3.27 -9.59 -9.44
CA ALA A 46 2.93 -8.20 -9.16
C ALA A 46 1.56 -8.09 -8.45
N GLY A 47 1.24 -6.89 -7.97
CA GLY A 47 0.01 -6.54 -7.28
C GLY A 47 0.22 -5.97 -5.87
N THR A 48 1.43 -5.98 -5.32
CA THR A 48 1.67 -5.52 -3.93
C THR A 48 1.48 -4.02 -3.79
N SER A 49 1.63 -3.24 -4.87
CA SER A 49 1.29 -1.80 -4.88
C SER A 49 -0.19 -1.52 -4.60
N ARG A 50 -1.08 -2.51 -4.81
CA ARG A 50 -2.52 -2.43 -4.53
C ARG A 50 -2.91 -2.92 -3.14
N ALA A 51 -1.94 -3.37 -2.34
CA ALA A 51 -2.21 -4.02 -1.06
C ALA A 51 -3.04 -3.16 -0.10
N ALA A 52 -2.78 -1.85 -0.02
CA ALA A 52 -3.48 -0.96 0.90
C ALA A 52 -5.01 -0.96 0.71
N GLU A 53 -5.48 -0.96 -0.54
CA GLU A 53 -6.92 -1.01 -0.85
C GLU A 53 -7.52 -2.36 -0.45
N HIS A 54 -6.80 -3.46 -0.73
CA HIS A 54 -7.24 -4.80 -0.34
C HIS A 54 -7.27 -4.98 1.18
N ILE A 55 -6.27 -4.47 1.90
CA ILE A 55 -6.22 -4.47 3.36
C ILE A 55 -7.40 -3.69 3.91
N LEU A 56 -7.64 -2.47 3.43
CA LEU A 56 -8.78 -1.66 3.89
C LEU A 56 -10.11 -2.41 3.70
N LYS A 57 -10.34 -2.95 2.49
CA LYS A 57 -11.57 -3.68 2.15
C LYS A 57 -11.74 -4.95 2.98
N ALA A 58 -10.68 -5.68 3.27
CA ALA A 58 -10.75 -6.90 4.07
C ALA A 58 -10.87 -6.60 5.58
N SER A 59 -10.29 -5.48 6.04
CA SER A 59 -10.20 -5.13 7.46
C SER A 59 -11.55 -5.04 8.17
N ILE A 60 -12.63 -4.69 7.45
CA ILE A 60 -13.99 -4.61 8.02
C ILE A 60 -14.55 -5.96 8.48
N GLN A 61 -13.92 -7.07 8.09
CA GLN A 61 -14.32 -8.43 8.47
C GLN A 61 -13.61 -8.91 9.73
N VAL A 62 -12.62 -8.16 10.22
CA VAL A 62 -11.81 -8.53 11.38
C VAL A 62 -12.55 -8.16 12.66
N ASP A 63 -12.56 -9.08 13.63
CA ASP A 63 -13.07 -8.81 14.97
C ASP A 63 -12.11 -7.90 15.74
N LEU A 64 -12.65 -6.91 16.46
CA LEU A 64 -11.88 -5.96 17.26
C LEU A 64 -11.48 -6.51 18.63
N PHE A 65 -12.03 -7.66 19.06
CA PHE A 65 -11.73 -8.27 20.33
C PHE A 65 -10.30 -8.85 20.36
N ASP A 66 -9.53 -8.41 21.34
CA ASP A 66 -8.20 -8.94 21.67
C ASP A 66 -8.15 -9.22 23.19
N ALA A 67 -7.77 -10.44 23.58
CA ALA A 67 -7.78 -10.84 24.99
C ALA A 67 -6.64 -10.20 25.80
N ASP A 68 -5.50 -9.92 25.16
CA ASP A 68 -4.34 -9.30 25.78
C ASP A 68 -4.51 -7.78 25.84
N VAL A 69 -5.26 -7.20 24.89
CA VAL A 69 -5.54 -5.76 24.82
C VAL A 69 -7.04 -5.46 24.59
N PRO A 70 -7.94 -5.71 25.58
CA PRO A 70 -9.40 -5.64 25.38
C PRO A 70 -9.94 -4.28 24.91
N ASN A 71 -9.22 -3.19 25.15
CA ASN A 71 -9.59 -1.84 24.74
C ASN A 71 -8.66 -1.26 23.66
N GLY A 72 -7.75 -2.07 23.09
CA GLY A 72 -6.71 -1.58 22.18
C GLY A 72 -7.28 -0.87 20.94
N TRP A 73 -8.42 -1.35 20.42
CA TRP A 73 -9.11 -0.71 19.30
C TRP A 73 -9.56 0.73 19.59
N LYS A 74 -9.77 1.11 20.86
CA LYS A 74 -10.19 2.46 21.26
C LYS A 74 -9.07 3.49 21.16
N GLU A 75 -7.82 3.04 21.08
CA GLU A 75 -6.65 3.91 20.94
C GLU A 75 -6.55 4.53 19.54
N GLY A 76 -7.28 3.99 18.57
CA GLY A 76 -7.41 4.57 17.24
C GLY A 76 -6.36 4.08 16.24
N PHE A 77 -6.87 3.67 15.08
CA PHE A 77 -6.11 3.23 13.92
C PHE A 77 -6.57 4.03 12.72
N TYR A 78 -5.62 4.48 11.91
CA TYR A 78 -5.92 5.21 10.69
C TYR A 78 -5.01 4.76 9.55
N LEU A 79 -5.60 4.29 8.46
CA LEU A 79 -4.93 4.05 7.19
C LEU A 79 -5.05 5.30 6.32
N ARG A 80 -3.91 5.91 5.99
CA ARG A 80 -3.86 7.07 5.09
C ARG A 80 -4.26 6.68 3.67
N GLU A 81 -4.78 7.65 2.92
CA GLU A 81 -5.04 7.44 1.49
C GLU A 81 -3.74 7.14 0.75
N THR A 82 -3.79 6.14 -0.13
CA THR A 82 -2.68 5.79 -1.01
C THR A 82 -2.26 6.98 -1.88
N ASN A 83 -0.97 7.32 -1.85
CA ASN A 83 -0.44 8.39 -2.70
C ASN A 83 -0.51 7.99 -4.18
N LYS A 84 -1.47 8.57 -4.89
CA LYS A 84 -1.74 8.29 -6.32
C LYS A 84 -0.55 8.62 -7.22
N LYS A 85 0.29 9.59 -6.87
CA LYS A 85 1.48 9.93 -7.67
C LYS A 85 2.53 8.82 -7.58
N ILE A 86 2.77 8.28 -6.38
CA ILE A 86 3.68 7.15 -6.18
C ILE A 86 3.15 5.92 -6.91
N LEU A 87 1.85 5.64 -6.79
CA LEU A 87 1.21 4.51 -7.46
C LEU A 87 1.38 4.57 -8.99
N LEU A 88 1.05 5.71 -9.60
CA LEU A 88 1.21 5.91 -11.05
C LEU A 88 2.67 5.78 -11.50
N LYS A 89 3.62 6.29 -10.71
CA LYS A 89 5.05 6.16 -11.01
C LYS A 89 5.52 4.71 -10.89
N SER A 90 5.06 3.99 -9.87
CA SER A 90 5.32 2.56 -9.70
C SER A 90 4.78 1.77 -10.88
N ASP A 91 3.52 1.99 -11.29
CA ASP A 91 2.91 1.31 -12.44
C ASP A 91 3.68 1.52 -13.74
N TYR A 92 4.13 2.75 -13.97
CA TYR A 92 4.93 3.09 -15.15
C TYR A 92 6.29 2.37 -15.14
N LEU A 93 7.07 2.55 -14.07
CA LEU A 93 8.41 1.97 -13.99
C LEU A 93 8.38 0.45 -13.88
N ARG A 94 7.31 -0.14 -13.34
CA ARG A 94 7.12 -1.59 -13.31
C ARG A 94 7.05 -2.17 -14.71
N LYS A 95 6.35 -1.52 -15.65
CA LYS A 95 6.29 -1.94 -17.06
C LYS A 95 7.66 -1.86 -17.73
N GLU A 96 8.40 -0.77 -17.48
CA GLU A 96 9.79 -0.64 -17.97
C GLU A 96 10.69 -1.73 -17.39
N ALA A 97 10.55 -2.06 -16.11
CA ALA A 97 11.30 -3.14 -15.47
C ALA A 97 10.95 -4.52 -16.04
N GLU A 98 9.69 -4.75 -16.39
CA GLU A 98 9.23 -5.96 -17.07
C GLU A 98 9.93 -6.15 -18.43
N LEU A 99 9.98 -5.09 -19.24
CA LEU A 99 10.68 -5.09 -20.53
C LEU A 99 12.19 -5.31 -20.35
N TYR A 100 12.78 -4.65 -19.37
CA TYR A 100 14.20 -4.81 -19.06
C TYR A 100 14.54 -6.24 -18.62
N ILE A 101 13.72 -6.83 -17.72
CA ILE A 101 13.90 -8.20 -17.24
C ILE A 101 13.76 -9.20 -18.39
N ASP A 102 12.73 -9.06 -19.24
CA ASP A 102 12.56 -9.93 -20.42
C ASP A 102 13.77 -9.84 -21.36
N TYR A 103 14.28 -8.63 -21.61
CA TYR A 103 15.46 -8.41 -22.46
C TYR A 103 16.70 -9.14 -21.93
N ILE A 104 17.10 -8.90 -20.67
CA ILE A 104 18.30 -9.53 -20.11
C ILE A 104 18.14 -11.04 -19.91
N SER A 105 16.90 -11.53 -19.73
CA SER A 105 16.63 -12.96 -19.55
C SER A 105 16.98 -13.81 -20.79
N LYS A 106 17.07 -13.19 -21.97
CA LYS A 106 17.41 -13.82 -23.24
C LYS A 106 18.91 -13.79 -23.56
N GLY A 107 19.72 -13.24 -22.65
CA GLY A 107 21.17 -13.07 -22.82
C GLY A 107 21.57 -11.84 -23.62
N ASP A 108 20.64 -10.92 -23.87
CA ASP A 108 20.94 -9.67 -24.56
C ASP A 108 21.76 -8.70 -23.69
N GLU A 109 22.66 -7.96 -24.32
CA GLU A 109 23.52 -6.97 -23.66
C GLU A 109 22.85 -5.58 -23.64
N VAL A 110 22.56 -5.08 -22.44
CA VAL A 110 21.90 -3.78 -22.22
C VAL A 110 22.61 -2.63 -22.95
N GLU A 111 23.95 -2.62 -22.94
CA GLU A 111 24.78 -1.57 -23.55
C GLU A 111 24.55 -1.40 -25.05
N LYS A 112 24.10 -2.45 -25.75
CA LYS A 112 23.80 -2.43 -27.19
C LYS A 112 22.44 -1.82 -27.50
N ASN A 113 21.60 -1.58 -26.49
CA ASN A 113 20.26 -1.04 -26.65
C ASN A 113 20.07 0.25 -25.83
N LYS A 114 20.07 1.39 -26.53
CA LYS A 114 19.88 2.73 -25.91
C LYS A 114 18.59 2.85 -25.10
N PHE A 115 17.53 2.18 -25.52
CA PHE A 115 16.27 2.17 -24.77
C PHE A 115 16.45 1.45 -23.43
N MET A 116 17.07 0.26 -23.43
CA MET A 116 17.30 -0.51 -22.21
C MET A 116 18.27 0.17 -21.24
N CYS A 117 19.30 0.86 -21.73
CA CYS A 117 20.16 1.70 -20.89
C CYS A 117 19.36 2.82 -20.19
N LYS A 118 18.44 3.45 -20.92
CA LYS A 118 17.58 4.51 -20.38
C LYS A 118 16.60 3.94 -19.35
N SER A 119 15.90 2.86 -19.68
CA SER A 119 14.95 2.20 -18.77
C SER A 119 15.64 1.78 -17.47
N LEU A 120 16.83 1.15 -17.56
CA LEU A 120 17.61 0.78 -16.37
C LEU A 120 17.93 1.99 -15.48
N LYS A 121 18.35 3.11 -16.09
CA LYS A 121 18.62 4.35 -15.35
C LYS A 121 17.36 4.86 -14.65
N GLU A 122 16.24 4.96 -15.37
CA GLU A 122 14.98 5.45 -14.82
C GLU A 122 14.40 4.56 -13.71
N ILE A 123 14.57 3.24 -13.82
CA ILE A 123 14.20 2.27 -12.78
C ILE A 123 15.04 2.50 -11.52
N ASN A 124 16.37 2.59 -11.66
CA ASN A 124 17.29 2.80 -10.54
C ASN A 124 17.06 4.13 -9.83
N GLU A 125 16.83 5.20 -10.59
CA GLU A 125 16.55 6.54 -10.05
C GLU A 125 15.11 6.67 -9.53
N GLY A 126 14.22 5.74 -9.91
CA GLY A 126 12.80 5.79 -9.57
C GLY A 126 12.52 5.83 -8.07
N GLY A 127 13.35 5.15 -7.26
CA GLY A 127 13.21 5.14 -5.81
C GLY A 127 13.46 6.49 -5.12
N ILE A 128 14.15 7.43 -5.79
CA ILE A 128 14.39 8.78 -5.26
C ILE A 128 13.08 9.58 -5.12
N PHE A 129 12.02 9.16 -5.80
CA PHE A 129 10.70 9.79 -5.74
C PHE A 129 9.93 9.49 -4.45
N LEU A 130 10.36 8.49 -3.67
CA LEU A 130 9.74 8.10 -2.39
C LEU A 130 10.16 9.04 -1.26
#